data_AF-A0A962MBP4-F1
#
_entry.id   AF-A0A962MBP4-F1
#
_cell.length_a   1.000
_cell.length_b   1.000
_cell.length_c   1.000
_cell.angle_alpha   90.00
_cell.angle_beta   90.00
_cell.angle_gamma   90.00
#
_symmetry.space_group_name_H-M   'P 1'
#
loop_
_entity.id
_entity.type
_entity.pdbx_description
1 polymer ?
#
loop_
_entity_poly.entity_id
_entity_poly.type
_entity_poly.pdbx_seq_one_letter_code
_entity_poly.pdbx_strand_id
1 'polypeptide(L)' 'MVMVRIAVTGAAGRMGRHLIEACSQTPDVHCSAAIEQASNPLLGRDA' A
#
# COMPACT_ATOMS: atom_id res chain seq x y z
N MET A 1 -8.25 -6.49 -19.86
CA MET A 1 -8.38 -6.75 -18.40
C MET A 1 -8.37 -5.40 -17.69
N VAL A 2 -9.16 -5.22 -16.62
CA VAL A 2 -9.22 -3.95 -15.87
C VAL A 2 -8.39 -4.10 -14.60
N MET A 3 -7.58 -3.09 -14.30
CA MET A 3 -6.73 -3.05 -13.11
C MET A 3 -7.55 -2.85 -11.83
N VAL A 4 -7.33 -3.70 -10.82
CA VAL A 4 -7.90 -3.58 -9.48
C VAL A 4 -7.07 -2.60 -8.66
N ARG A 5 -7.72 -1.55 -8.16
CA ARG A 5 -7.07 -0.48 -7.38
C ARG A 5 -7.36 -0.67 -5.90
N ILE A 6 -6.32 -0.88 -5.11
CA ILE A 6 -6.41 -1.16 -3.68
C ILE A 6 -5.88 0.02 -2.87
N ALA A 7 -6.51 0.30 -1.72
CA ALA A 7 -5.96 1.20 -0.70
C ALA A 7 -5.55 0.37 0.52
N VAL A 8 -4.36 0.64 1.07
CA VAL A 8 -3.80 -0.07 2.22
C VAL A 8 -3.73 0.89 3.41
N THR A 9 -4.54 0.65 4.44
CA THR A 9 -4.46 1.35 5.72
C THR A 9 -3.48 0.66 6.67
N GLY A 10 -2.72 1.42 7.44
CA GLY A 10 -1.63 0.84 8.25
C GLY A 10 -0.45 0.42 7.37
N ALA A 11 -0.23 1.14 6.26
CA ALA A 11 0.73 0.81 5.21
C ALA A 11 2.17 0.67 5.72
N ALA A 12 2.55 1.46 6.73
CA ALA A 12 3.90 1.42 7.30
C ALA A 12 4.09 0.28 8.31
N GLY A 13 3.01 -0.35 8.76
CA GLY A 13 3.02 -1.51 9.64
C GLY A 13 3.50 -2.79 8.95
N ARG A 14 3.77 -3.83 9.74
CA ARG A 14 4.31 -5.12 9.24
C ARG A 14 3.43 -5.73 8.15
N MET A 15 2.12 -5.81 8.38
CA MET A 15 1.19 -6.38 7.39
C MET A 15 0.96 -5.44 6.21
N GLY A 16 0.91 -4.13 6.43
CA GLY A 16 0.75 -3.14 5.36
C GLY A 16 1.84 -3.27 4.30
N ARG A 17 3.10 -3.40 4.73
CA ARG A 17 4.25 -3.62 3.83
C ARG A 17 4.11 -4.90 3.01
N HIS A 18 3.69 -6.00 3.64
CA HIS A 18 3.45 -7.27 2.92
C HIS A 18 2.30 -7.17 1.93
N LEU A 19 1.23 -6.43 2.24
CA LEU A 19 0.13 -6.20 1.30
C LEU A 19 0.58 -5.35 0.10
N ILE A 20 1.41 -4.33 0.31
CA ILE A 20 1.98 -3.51 -0.76
C ILE A 20 2.89 -4.36 -1.65
N GLU A 21 3.75 -5.18 -1.06
CA GLU A 21 4.59 -6.13 -1.78
C GLU A 21 3.76 -7.15 -2.57
N ALA A 22 2.68 -7.68 -2.00
CA ALA A 22 1.79 -8.59 -2.72
C ALA A 22 1.10 -7.90 -3.91
N CYS A 23 0.73 -6.62 -3.78
CA CYS A 23 0.17 -5.85 -4.88
C CYS A 23 1.17 -5.70 -6.04
N SER A 24 2.46 -5.51 -5.77
CA SER A 24 3.47 -5.38 -6.83
C SER A 24 3.79 -6.71 -7.53
N GLN A 25 3.54 -7.83 -6.84
CA GLN A 25 3.74 -9.19 -7.38
C GLN A 25 2.50 -9.76 -8.09
N THR A 26 1.35 -9.09 -7.99
CA THR A 26 0.09 -9.59 -8.54
C THR A 26 -0.26 -8.83 -9.82
N PRO A 27 -0.24 -9.50 -11.00
CA PRO A 27 -0.71 -8.89 -12.24
C PRO A 27 -2.13 -8.35 -12.09
N ASP A 28 -2.41 -7.23 -12.74
CA ASP A 28 -3.70 -6.53 -12.71
C ASP A 28 -4.12 -5.96 -11.34
N VAL A 29 -3.22 -5.93 -10.35
CA VAL A 29 -3.44 -5.26 -9.06
C VAL A 29 -2.49 -4.07 -8.93
N HIS A 30 -2.99 -2.99 -8.33
CA HIS A 30 -2.19 -1.80 -8.04
C HIS A 30 -2.56 -1.20 -6.69
N CYS A 31 -1.54 -1.02 -5.82
CA CYS A 31 -1.70 -0.23 -4.61
C CYS A 31 -1.82 1.25 -4.99
N SER A 32 -3.04 1.77 -4.96
CA SER A 32 -3.36 3.15 -5.37
C SER A 32 -3.30 4.16 -4.23
N ALA A 33 -3.28 3.70 -2.98
CA ALA A 33 -3.13 4.55 -1.80
C ALA A 33 -2.52 3.77 -0.64
N ALA A 34 -1.54 4.38 0.04
CA ALA A 34 -0.94 3.90 1.27
C ALA A 34 -1.23 4.92 2.38
N ILE A 35 -1.95 4.49 3.42
CA ILE A 35 -2.53 5.37 4.45
C ILE A 35 -1.98 4.98 5.82
N GLU A 36 -1.64 5.98 6.62
CA GLU A 36 -1.10 5.82 7.98
C GLU A 36 -1.62 6.90 8.93
N GLN A 37 -1.38 6.69 10.23
CA GLN A 37 -1.67 7.72 11.22
C GLN A 37 -0.92 9.02 10.91
N ALA A 38 -1.55 10.18 11.16
CA ALA A 38 -1.00 11.50 10.83
C ALA A 38 0.36 11.80 11.49
N SER A 39 0.68 11.16 12.61
CA SER A 39 1.95 11.30 13.33
C SER A 39 3.03 10.32 12.87
N ASN A 40 2.75 9.45 11.89
CA ASN A 40 3.71 8.44 11.46
C ASN A 40 4.89 9.11 10.73
N PRO A 41 6.15 8.90 11.17
CA PRO A 41 7.33 9.53 10.57
C PRO A 41 7.60 9.08 9.12
N LEU A 42 6.92 8.04 8.65
CA LEU A 42 7.04 7.54 7.28
C LEU A 42 6.08 8.20 6.30
N LEU A 43 5.18 9.10 6.75
CA LEU A 43 4.32 9.86 5.84
C LEU A 43 5.15 10.67 4.84
N GLY A 44 4.65 10.74 3.61
CA GLY A 44 5.34 11.42 2.49
C GLY A 44 6.45 10.61 1.84
N ARG A 45 6.71 9.39 2.31
CA ARG A 45 7.60 8.43 1.63
C ARG A 45 6.81 7.57 0.65
N ASP A 46 7.49 7.14 -0.41
CA ASP A 46 6.95 6.13 -1.32
C ASP A 46 6.80 4.80 -0.57
N ALA A 47 5.71 4.09 -0.86
CA ALA A 47 5.24 2.95 -0.09
C ALA A 47 5.71 1.62 -0.67
#